data_AF-A0A9D5TNP4-F1
#
_entry.id   AF-A0A9D5TNP4-F1
#
_cell.length_a   1.000
_cell.length_b   1.000
_cell.length_c   1.000
_cell.angle_alpha   90.00
_cell.angle_beta   90.00
_cell.angle_gamma   90.00
#
_symmetry.space_group_name_H-M   'P 1'
#
loop_
_entity.id
_entity.type
_entity.pdbx_description
1 polymer ?
#
loop_
_entity_poly.entity_id
_entity_poly.type
_entity_poly.pdbx_seq_one_letter_code
_entity_poly.pdbx_strand_id
1 'polypeptide(L)'
;MTFSPVPSGADVRAYIDGTAVGALKSFSERCVQNLTLVRELGSSDNMIYNRNGKEYSISLQYLLPLGCSLVDAPVDPVSLTSFTLMIQLPKRTLRFTDCVCASVETTCEAGGSILCRLQILARNRQCIDETE
;
A
#
# COMPACT_ATOMS: atom_id res chain seq x y z
N MET A 1 11.06 -18.57 6.66
CA MET A 1 10.29 -17.36 6.27
C MET A 1 8.89 -17.82 5.94
N THR A 2 7.92 -17.57 6.81
CA THR A 2 6.56 -18.09 6.65
C THR A 2 5.76 -17.06 5.86
N PHE A 3 5.55 -17.32 4.58
CA PHE A 3 4.59 -16.56 3.77
C PHE A 3 3.20 -16.90 4.29
N SER A 4 2.52 -15.92 4.90
CA SER A 4 1.12 -16.09 5.26
C SER A 4 0.29 -16.15 3.97
N PRO A 5 -0.60 -17.13 3.79
CA PRO A 5 -1.44 -17.21 2.61
C PRO A 5 -2.31 -15.96 2.51
N VAL A 6 -2.31 -15.33 1.34
CA VAL A 6 -3.19 -14.20 1.02
C VAL A 6 -4.63 -14.73 1.08
N PRO A 7 -5.52 -14.18 1.93
CA PRO A 7 -6.92 -14.60 1.93
C PRO A 7 -7.53 -14.31 0.56
N SER A 8 -8.36 -15.24 0.07
CA SER A 8 -8.95 -15.13 -1.27
C SER A 8 -9.70 -13.81 -1.42
N GLY A 9 -9.58 -13.14 -2.57
CA GLY A 9 -9.98 -11.74 -2.79
C GLY A 9 -11.46 -11.37 -2.61
N ALA A 10 -12.32 -12.27 -2.12
CA ALA A 10 -13.69 -11.95 -1.74
C ALA A 10 -13.79 -11.22 -0.38
N ASP A 11 -12.86 -11.49 0.55
CA ASP A 11 -12.92 -10.96 1.92
C ASP A 11 -11.95 -9.79 2.17
N VAL A 12 -11.22 -9.35 1.15
CA VAL A 12 -10.29 -8.22 1.26
C VAL A 12 -10.77 -7.08 0.39
N ARG A 13 -11.04 -5.94 1.03
CA ARG A 13 -11.46 -4.71 0.34
C ARG A 13 -10.42 -3.63 0.58
N ALA A 14 -10.24 -2.76 -0.40
CA ALA A 14 -9.37 -1.61 -0.26
C ALA A 14 -10.13 -0.32 -0.57
N TYR A 15 -9.79 0.73 0.15
CA TYR A 15 -10.41 2.05 0.01
C TYR A 15 -9.33 3.12 -0.01
N ILE A 16 -9.44 4.06 -0.93
CA ILE A 16 -8.60 5.27 -1.00
C ILE A 16 -9.50 6.45 -0.66
N ASP A 17 -9.19 7.14 0.43
CA ASP A 17 -10.01 8.23 1.00
C ASP A 17 -11.50 7.88 1.14
N GLY A 18 -11.77 6.63 1.53
CA GLY A 18 -13.13 6.11 1.71
C GLY A 18 -13.80 5.61 0.42
N THR A 19 -13.19 5.83 -0.76
CA THR A 19 -13.70 5.30 -2.03
C THR A 19 -13.18 3.89 -2.25
N ALA A 20 -14.09 2.91 -2.42
CA ALA A 20 -13.71 1.54 -2.70
C ALA A 20 -12.89 1.47 -4.00
N VAL A 21 -11.73 0.81 -3.94
CA VAL A 21 -11.05 0.37 -5.15
C VAL A 21 -11.83 -0.78 -5.77
N GLY A 22 -11.60 -1.08 -7.05
CA GLY A 22 -12.24 -2.21 -7.73
C GLY A 22 -11.92 -3.57 -7.11
N ALA A 23 -12.17 -4.66 -7.82
CA ALA A 23 -11.99 -6.00 -7.29
C ALA A 23 -10.51 -6.28 -6.97
N LEU A 24 -10.15 -6.37 -5.69
CA LEU A 24 -8.79 -6.57 -5.26
C LEU A 24 -8.27 -7.96 -5.67
N LYS A 25 -7.11 -7.99 -6.31
CA LYS A 25 -6.42 -9.22 -6.73
C LYS A 25 -5.30 -9.59 -5.78
N SER A 26 -4.51 -8.60 -5.38
CA SER A 26 -3.44 -8.83 -4.41
C SER A 26 -3.08 -7.53 -3.68
N PHE A 27 -2.53 -7.73 -2.48
CA PHE A 27 -1.98 -6.67 -1.64
C PHE A 27 -0.73 -7.22 -0.96
N SER A 28 0.33 -6.44 -0.94
CA SER A 28 1.52 -6.70 -0.13
C SER A 28 2.03 -5.42 0.50
N GLU A 29 2.61 -5.53 1.69
CA GLU A 29 3.26 -4.43 2.39
C GLU A 29 4.67 -4.81 2.81
N ARG A 30 5.57 -3.84 2.80
CA ARG A 30 6.93 -3.95 3.31
C ARG A 30 7.25 -2.71 4.13
N CYS A 31 7.61 -2.90 5.39
CA CYS A 31 8.19 -1.84 6.20
C CYS A 31 9.67 -1.68 5.86
N VAL A 32 10.07 -0.47 5.48
CA VAL A 32 11.46 -0.07 5.30
C VAL A 32 11.83 0.84 6.46
N GLN A 33 12.83 0.44 7.25
CA GLN A 33 13.35 1.26 8.32
C GLN A 33 14.62 1.96 7.83
N ASN A 34 14.53 3.27 7.66
CA ASN A 34 15.66 4.07 7.21
C ASN A 34 16.56 4.38 8.40
N LEU A 35 17.71 3.72 8.46
CA LEU A 35 18.78 4.03 9.42
C LEU A 35 19.80 4.90 8.70
N THR A 36 19.99 6.14 9.17
CA THR A 36 21.04 7.01 8.65
C THR A 36 22.15 7.09 9.68
N LEU A 37 23.37 6.73 9.31
CA LEU A 37 24.53 6.90 10.18
C LEU A 37 24.77 8.40 10.42
N VAL A 38 24.77 8.82 11.68
CA VAL A 38 24.97 10.22 12.10
C VAL A 38 26.42 10.47 12.46
N ARG A 39 27.09 9.48 13.08
CA ARG A 39 28.47 9.64 13.53
C ARG A 39 29.15 8.28 13.72
N GLU A 40 30.36 8.18 13.19
CA GLU A 40 31.36 7.17 13.55
C GLU A 40 32.22 7.70 14.70
N LEU A 41 32.25 7.00 15.83
CA LEU A 41 33.14 7.33 16.95
C LEU A 41 34.27 6.30 17.04
N GLY A 42 35.29 6.47 16.20
CA GLY A 42 36.65 5.94 16.39
C GLY A 42 36.86 4.42 16.33
N SER A 43 35.81 3.61 16.18
CA SER A 43 35.91 2.16 15.92
C SER A 43 34.59 1.67 15.30
N SER A 44 34.66 0.61 14.47
CA SER A 44 33.52 0.07 13.71
C SER A 44 32.33 -0.39 14.56
N ASP A 45 32.54 -0.61 15.85
CA ASP A 45 31.48 -0.99 16.81
C ASP A 45 30.72 0.21 17.40
N ASN A 46 31.16 1.44 17.15
CA ASN A 46 30.59 2.65 17.77
C ASN A 46 29.93 3.55 16.71
N MET A 47 28.85 3.02 16.15
CA MET A 47 28.02 3.66 15.14
C MET A 47 26.75 4.26 15.77
N ILE A 48 26.57 5.57 15.64
CA ILE A 48 25.31 6.23 16.05
C ILE A 48 24.42 6.38 14.81
N TYR A 49 23.30 5.68 14.77
CA TYR A 49 22.30 5.80 13.71
C TYR A 49 21.12 6.68 14.14
N ASN A 50 20.71 7.62 13.28
CA ASN A 50 19.39 8.24 13.37
C ASN A 50 18.37 7.25 12.83
N ARG A 51 17.29 7.04 13.58
CA ARG A 51 16.11 6.38 13.05
C ARG A 51 15.33 7.43 12.27
N ASN A 52 15.64 7.56 10.99
CA ASN A 52 14.72 8.23 10.08
C ASN A 52 13.44 7.37 10.05
N GLY A 53 12.28 8.03 9.99
CA GLY A 53 10.98 7.40 10.22
C GLY A 53 10.76 6.09 9.45
N LYS A 54 9.83 5.27 9.96
CA LYS A 54 9.38 4.06 9.24
C LYS A 54 8.64 4.51 7.98
N GLU A 55 8.98 3.91 6.85
CA GLU A 55 8.22 4.06 5.61
C GLU A 55 7.66 2.70 5.22
N TYR A 56 6.41 2.66 4.80
CA TYR A 56 5.72 1.45 4.37
C TYR A 56 5.58 1.52 2.85
N SER A 57 6.17 0.56 2.15
CA SER A 57 5.98 0.36 0.73
C SER A 57 4.87 -0.66 0.53
N ILE A 58 3.81 -0.26 -0.16
CA ILE A 58 2.61 -1.06 -0.40
C ILE A 58 2.47 -1.29 -1.90
N SER A 59 2.31 -2.54 -2.31
CA SER A 59 1.89 -2.90 -3.66
C SER A 59 0.43 -3.34 -3.63
N LEU A 60 -0.40 -2.67 -4.42
CA LEU A 60 -1.84 -2.97 -4.55
C LEU A 60 -2.14 -3.37 -5.99
N GLN A 61 -2.85 -4.47 -6.21
CA GLN A 61 -3.34 -4.86 -7.53
C GLN A 61 -4.85 -5.09 -7.49
N TYR A 62 -5.59 -4.47 -8.39
CA TYR A 62 -7.05 -4.60 -8.49
C TYR A 62 -7.52 -4.51 -9.94
N LEU A 63 -8.72 -5.05 -10.21
CA LEU A 63 -9.40 -4.90 -11.48
C LEU A 63 -10.40 -3.75 -11.42
N LEU A 64 -10.34 -2.87 -12.42
CA LEU A 64 -11.42 -1.92 -12.68
C LEU A 64 -12.62 -2.66 -13.29
N PRO A 65 -13.86 -2.24 -12.96
CA PRO A 65 -15.06 -2.76 -13.62
C PRO A 65 -15.01 -2.53 -15.13
N LEU A 66 -15.61 -3.46 -15.89
CA LEU A 66 -15.79 -3.32 -17.33
C LEU A 66 -16.56 -2.03 -17.65
N GLY A 67 -16.00 -1.19 -18.52
CA GLY A 67 -16.60 0.09 -18.90
C GLY A 67 -16.13 1.31 -18.10
N CYS A 68 -15.32 1.13 -17.04
CA CYS A 68 -14.64 2.24 -16.38
C CYS A 68 -13.39 2.67 -17.17
N SER A 69 -13.20 3.98 -17.33
CA SER A 69 -11.95 4.54 -17.83
C SER A 69 -10.92 4.70 -16.71
N LEU A 70 -9.64 4.82 -17.05
CA LEU A 70 -8.57 5.19 -16.11
C LEU A 70 -8.83 6.54 -15.43
N VAL A 71 -9.60 7.41 -16.09
CA VAL A 71 -10.04 8.70 -15.56
C VAL A 71 -11.11 8.53 -14.47
N ASP A 72 -11.88 7.43 -14.52
CA ASP A 72 -12.90 7.08 -13.53
C ASP A 72 -12.31 6.24 -12.39
N ALA A 73 -11.06 5.78 -12.54
CA ALA A 73 -10.36 5.15 -11.44
C ALA A 73 -10.20 6.19 -10.33
N PRO A 74 -10.36 5.81 -9.05
CA PRO A 74 -10.17 6.73 -7.92
C PRO A 74 -8.71 7.22 -7.79
N VAL A 75 -7.85 6.88 -8.76
CA VAL A 75 -6.41 7.09 -8.71
C VAL A 75 -5.87 7.77 -9.96
N ASP A 76 -5.68 9.08 -9.87
CA ASP A 76 -4.79 9.81 -10.76
C ASP A 76 -3.34 9.74 -10.21
N PRO A 77 -2.40 9.06 -10.90
CA PRO A 77 -1.00 8.97 -10.48
C PRO A 77 -0.33 10.31 -10.19
N VAL A 78 -0.75 11.37 -10.88
CA VAL A 78 -0.05 12.67 -10.85
C VAL A 78 -0.49 13.52 -9.65
N SER A 79 -1.67 13.24 -9.10
CA SER A 79 -2.33 14.11 -8.12
C SER A 79 -2.46 13.49 -6.71
N LEU A 80 -2.23 12.18 -6.56
CA LEU A 80 -2.46 11.47 -5.30
C LEU A 80 -1.27 11.57 -4.32
N THR A 81 -1.33 12.63 -3.53
CA THR A 81 -0.47 12.85 -2.37
C THR A 81 -1.33 13.03 -1.12
N SER A 82 -0.80 12.62 0.04
CA SER A 82 -1.43 12.78 1.36
C SER A 82 -2.80 12.09 1.53
N PHE A 83 -3.06 11.01 0.81
CA PHE A 83 -4.29 10.23 0.97
C PHE A 83 -4.20 9.20 2.11
N THR A 84 -5.33 8.62 2.46
CA THR A 84 -5.46 7.48 3.37
C THR A 84 -5.81 6.23 2.57
N LEU A 85 -5.01 5.18 2.73
CA LEU A 85 -5.33 3.84 2.22
C LEU A 85 -5.85 2.98 3.37
N MET A 86 -7.00 2.36 3.19
CA MET A 86 -7.54 1.35 4.10
C MET A 86 -7.61 0.00 3.40
N ILE A 87 -7.09 -1.04 4.05
CA ILE A 87 -7.22 -2.44 3.62
C ILE A 87 -8.03 -3.16 4.69
N GLN A 88 -9.28 -3.47 4.36
CA GLN A 88 -10.17 -4.24 5.21
C GLN A 88 -9.89 -5.73 4.97
N LEU A 89 -9.41 -6.41 6.01
CA LEU A 89 -9.20 -7.86 6.07
C LEU A 89 -10.33 -8.48 6.92
N PRO A 90 -10.57 -9.81 6.85
CA PRO A 90 -11.70 -10.45 7.52
C PRO A 90 -11.84 -10.23 9.04
N LYS A 91 -10.78 -9.84 9.74
CA LYS A 91 -10.75 -9.69 11.21
C LYS A 91 -10.16 -8.37 11.68
N ARG A 92 -9.67 -7.54 10.76
CA ARG A 92 -8.90 -6.34 11.08
C ARG A 92 -8.85 -5.41 9.88
N THR A 93 -8.68 -4.14 10.15
CA THR A 93 -8.45 -3.14 9.13
C THR A 93 -7.04 -2.57 9.27
N LEU A 94 -6.29 -2.57 8.18
CA LEU A 94 -5.04 -1.84 8.08
C LEU A 94 -5.35 -0.43 7.56
N ARG A 95 -4.89 0.59 8.27
CA ARG A 95 -4.99 1.98 7.85
C ARG A 95 -3.60 2.56 7.66
N PHE A 96 -3.33 3.05 6.46
CA PHE A 96 -2.12 3.77 6.11
C PHE A 96 -2.46 5.24 5.90
N THR A 97 -1.65 6.13 6.47
CA THR A 97 -1.83 7.59 6.32
C THR A 97 -0.56 8.23 5.80
N ASP A 98 -0.71 9.47 5.32
CA ASP A 98 0.34 10.21 4.62
C ASP A 98 0.85 9.41 3.41
N CYS A 99 -0.09 8.80 2.69
CA CYS A 99 0.20 7.99 1.53
C CYS A 99 0.55 8.87 0.34
N VAL A 100 1.52 8.42 -0.45
CA VAL A 100 1.91 9.00 -1.73
C VAL A 100 1.92 7.90 -2.77
N CYS A 101 1.33 8.17 -3.93
CA CYS A 101 1.40 7.26 -5.05
C CYS A 101 2.79 7.37 -5.70
N ALA A 102 3.58 6.29 -5.64
CA ALA A 102 4.91 6.23 -6.22
C ALA A 102 4.88 5.82 -7.70
N SER A 103 4.00 4.89 -8.07
CA SER A 103 3.76 4.53 -9.47
C SER A 103 2.39 3.90 -9.68
N VAL A 104 1.93 4.02 -10.93
CA VAL A 104 0.69 3.41 -11.41
C VAL A 104 1.01 2.70 -12.72
N GLU A 105 0.68 1.42 -12.80
CA GLU A 105 0.76 0.65 -14.03
C GLU A 105 -0.61 0.06 -14.32
N THR A 106 -1.04 0.14 -15.57
CA THR A 106 -2.33 -0.39 -15.98
C THR A 106 -2.18 -1.26 -17.21
N THR A 107 -2.77 -2.45 -17.19
CA THR A 107 -2.71 -3.40 -18.29
C THR A 107 -4.12 -3.87 -18.61
N CYS A 108 -4.49 -3.86 -19.89
CA CYS A 108 -5.74 -4.46 -20.33
C CYS A 108 -5.59 -5.99 -20.34
N GLU A 109 -6.44 -6.69 -19.60
CA GLU A 109 -6.49 -8.15 -19.63
C GLU A 109 -7.38 -8.66 -20.76
N ALA A 110 -7.12 -9.88 -21.21
CA ALA A 110 -7.97 -10.57 -22.17
C ALA A 110 -9.39 -10.71 -21.59
N GLY A 111 -10.36 -10.05 -22.22
CA GLY A 111 -11.74 -9.94 -21.72
C GLY A 111 -12.20 -8.51 -21.43
N GLY A 112 -11.34 -7.50 -21.61
CA GLY A 112 -11.70 -6.08 -21.54
C GLY A 112 -11.61 -5.44 -20.16
N SER A 113 -11.25 -6.22 -19.13
CA SER A 113 -10.96 -5.70 -17.79
C SER A 113 -9.61 -4.98 -17.77
N ILE A 114 -9.47 -3.96 -16.93
CA ILE A 114 -8.21 -3.25 -16.74
C ILE A 114 -7.64 -3.67 -15.39
N LEU A 115 -6.44 -4.28 -15.40
CA LEU A 115 -5.65 -4.55 -14.21
C LEU A 115 -4.83 -3.31 -13.87
N CYS A 116 -5.05 -2.78 -12.68
CA CYS A 116 -4.29 -1.67 -12.11
C CYS A 116 -3.33 -2.19 -11.06
N ARG A 117 -2.08 -1.71 -11.10
CA ARG A 117 -1.07 -1.90 -10.05
C ARG A 117 -0.65 -0.54 -9.53
N LEU A 118 -0.72 -0.38 -8.21
CA LEU A 118 -0.27 0.82 -7.51
C LEU A 118 0.91 0.47 -6.63
N GLN A 119 1.94 1.30 -6.68
CA GLN A 119 2.97 1.38 -5.65
C GLN A 119 2.70 2.60 -4.79
N ILE A 120 2.58 2.38 -3.49
CA ILE A 120 2.20 3.41 -2.52
C ILE A 120 3.28 3.46 -1.44
N LEU A 121 3.70 4.65 -1.06
CA LEU A 121 4.55 4.90 0.10
C LEU A 121 3.70 5.54 1.18
N ALA A 122 3.75 5.00 2.40
CA ALA A 122 3.03 5.55 3.54
C ALA A 122 3.98 5.79 4.71
N ARG A 123 3.76 6.86 5.47
CA ARG A 123 4.59 7.17 6.66
C ARG A 123 4.05 6.56 7.93
N ASN A 124 2.76 6.24 7.96
CA ASN A 124 2.12 5.66 9.12
C ASN A 124 1.29 4.45 8.76
N ARG A 125 1.17 3.52 9.72
CA ARG A 125 0.38 2.30 9.61
C ARG A 125 -0.24 1.99 10.96
N GLN A 126 -1.56 1.86 10.97
CA GLN A 126 -2.36 1.43 12.12
C GLN A 126 -3.03 0.10 11.79
N CYS A 127 -3.03 -0.81 12.77
CA CYS A 127 -3.82 -2.03 12.73
C CYS A 127 -4.99 -1.83 13.67
N ILE A 128 -6.20 -1.90 13.13
CA ILE A 128 -7.44 -1.76 13.89
C ILE A 128 -8.07 -3.14 13.89
N ASP A 129 -7.96 -3.85 15.00
CA ASP A 129 -8.62 -5.14 15.14
C ASP A 129 -10.13 -4.90 15.31
N GLU A 130 -10.95 -5.66 14.57
CA GLU A 130 -12.40 -5.62 14.78
C GLU A 130 -12.65 -6.31 16.13
N THR A 131 -13.08 -5.53 17.11
CA THR A 131 -13.39 -6.04 18.45
C THR A 131 -14.72 -6.79 18.34
N GLU A 132 -14.71 -8.11 18.64
CA GLU A 132 -15.93 -8.93 18.76
C GLU A 132 -16.88 -8.38 19.84
#